data_AF-A0A168LAU2-F1
#
_entry.id   AF-A0A168LAU2-F1
#
_cell.length_a   1.000
_cell.length_b   1.000
_cell.length_c   1.000
_cell.angle_alpha   90.00
_cell.angle_beta   90.00
_cell.angle_gamma   90.00
#
_symmetry.space_group_name_H-M   'P 1'
#
loop_
_entity.id
_entity.type
_entity.pdbx_description
1 polymer ?
#
loop_
_entity_poly.entity_id
_entity_poly.type
_entity_poly.pdbx_seq_one_letter_code
_entity_poly.pdbx_strand_id
1 'polypeptide(L)'
;GEIAISSEQKVYDVVLKQAALGKKQLKNAEDYDVKPDIVLPGTLSLLSEAYDRCGEVCAEYAKTFYLGTLLMTPERRRAIWAIYVWCRRTDELVDGPNASHITPKALDRWESRLEDIFRGRPFDMLDAALSDTVSRFPVDIQPFKDMIEGMRMDLRKSRYKNFDELYLYCYYVAGTVGLMSVPVMGIAPETQATTESVYNAALALGIANQLTNILRDVGEDARRGRVYLPQDELAQAGLSDEDIFAGKVTDKWRSFMKHQIKRARMFF
;
A
#
# COMPACT_ATOMS: atom_id res chain seq x y z
N GLY A 1 33.64 3.13 6.16
CA GLY A 1 32.45 3.79 5.62
C GLY A 1 31.45 2.72 5.32
N GLU A 2 30.31 2.71 6.02
CA GLU A 2 29.24 1.77 5.73
C GLU A 2 28.72 2.03 4.32
N ILE A 3 28.73 1.00 3.48
CA ILE A 3 28.12 1.06 2.15
C ILE A 3 26.61 1.16 2.41
N ALA A 4 26.02 2.32 2.17
CA ALA A 4 24.59 2.50 2.32
C ALA A 4 23.86 1.53 1.40
N ILE A 5 23.03 0.65 1.98
CA ILE A 5 22.19 -0.31 1.27
C ILE A 5 21.18 0.48 0.41
N SER A 6 21.04 0.14 -0.88
CA SER A 6 20.08 0.77 -1.79
C SER A 6 18.64 0.57 -1.31
N SER A 7 17.72 1.44 -1.74
CA SER A 7 16.31 1.29 -1.37
C SER A 7 15.72 0.01 -1.95
N GLU A 8 16.13 -0.37 -3.16
CA GLU A 8 15.75 -1.66 -3.77
C GLU A 8 16.14 -2.87 -2.92
N GLN A 9 17.36 -2.90 -2.37
CA GLN A 9 17.79 -4.03 -1.54
C GLN A 9 17.01 -4.09 -0.23
N LYS A 10 16.74 -2.93 0.42
CA LYS A 10 15.91 -2.89 1.64
C LYS A 10 14.52 -3.45 1.40
N VAL A 11 13.90 -3.05 0.29
CA VAL A 11 12.57 -3.52 -0.10
C VAL A 11 12.59 -5.00 -0.45
N TYR A 12 13.63 -5.46 -1.16
CA TYR A 12 13.81 -6.87 -1.50
C TYR A 12 13.94 -7.76 -0.25
N ASP A 13 14.65 -7.31 0.79
CA ASP A 13 14.75 -8.05 2.05
C ASP A 13 13.37 -8.22 2.74
N VAL A 14 12.50 -7.20 2.64
CA VAL A 14 11.11 -7.32 3.11
C VAL A 14 10.35 -8.35 2.27
N VAL A 15 10.46 -8.30 0.94
CA VAL A 15 9.82 -9.28 0.05
C VAL A 15 10.24 -10.71 0.39
N LEU A 16 11.53 -10.96 0.60
CA LEU A 16 12.03 -12.28 0.99
C LEU A 16 11.41 -12.76 2.30
N LYS A 17 11.30 -11.88 3.29
CA LYS A 17 10.63 -12.20 4.57
C LYS A 17 9.15 -12.53 4.35
N GLN A 18 8.42 -11.74 3.57
CA GLN A 18 7.01 -12.00 3.27
C GLN A 18 6.82 -13.30 2.49
N ALA A 19 7.66 -13.57 1.49
CA ALA A 19 7.61 -14.79 0.72
C ALA A 19 7.92 -16.03 1.56
N ALA A 20 8.87 -15.94 2.49
CA ALA A 20 9.18 -17.02 3.42
C ALA A 20 8.00 -17.34 4.36
N LEU A 21 7.32 -16.30 4.87
CA LEU A 21 6.10 -16.46 5.68
C LEU A 21 4.98 -17.15 4.86
N GLY A 22 4.69 -16.63 3.66
CA GLY A 22 3.69 -17.21 2.76
C GLY A 22 3.96 -18.68 2.42
N LYS A 23 5.23 -19.03 2.16
CA LYS A 23 5.64 -20.42 1.88
C LYS A 23 5.44 -21.34 3.08
N LYS A 24 5.68 -20.86 4.30
CA LYS A 24 5.46 -21.65 5.53
C LYS A 24 3.98 -21.98 5.71
N GLN A 25 3.08 -21.05 5.39
CA GLN A 25 1.64 -21.28 5.54
C GLN A 25 1.07 -22.18 4.44
N LEU A 26 1.55 -22.07 3.19
CA LEU A 26 1.17 -23.01 2.13
C LEU A 26 1.48 -24.46 2.53
N LYS A 27 2.62 -24.71 3.18
CA LYS A 27 2.97 -26.03 3.72
C LYS A 27 2.06 -26.48 4.86
N ASN A 28 1.69 -25.57 5.76
CA ASN A 28 0.83 -25.90 6.90
C ASN A 28 -0.64 -26.12 6.49
N ALA A 29 -1.10 -25.50 5.39
CA ALA A 29 -2.47 -25.66 4.89
C ALA A 29 -2.76 -27.07 4.35
N GLU A 30 -1.72 -27.85 3.99
CA GLU A 30 -1.85 -29.26 3.65
C GLU A 30 -2.10 -30.16 4.89
N ASP A 31 -1.97 -29.62 6.11
CA ASP A 31 -1.95 -30.37 7.39
C ASP A 31 -3.11 -30.04 8.36
N TYR A 32 -4.10 -29.22 7.99
CA TYR A 32 -5.18 -28.80 8.91
C TYR A 32 -6.60 -29.08 8.42
N ASP A 33 -7.27 -29.99 9.14
CA ASP A 33 -8.72 -30.12 9.23
C ASP A 33 -9.25 -28.95 10.08
N VAL A 34 -10.05 -28.06 9.49
CA VAL A 34 -10.54 -26.83 10.14
C VAL A 34 -11.52 -27.21 11.25
N LYS A 35 -11.13 -27.04 12.52
CA LYS A 35 -12.08 -27.16 13.63
C LYS A 35 -13.07 -26.00 13.56
N PRO A 36 -14.39 -26.26 13.63
CA PRO A 36 -15.38 -25.20 13.69
C PRO A 36 -15.29 -24.49 15.05
N ASP A 37 -15.11 -23.18 15.03
CA ASP A 37 -15.17 -22.35 16.23
C ASP A 37 -16.59 -22.33 16.81
N ILE A 38 -16.67 -22.31 18.15
CA ILE A 38 -17.92 -22.07 18.87
C ILE A 38 -18.22 -20.57 18.81
N VAL A 39 -19.23 -20.20 18.02
CA VAL A 39 -19.56 -18.80 17.74
C VAL A 39 -20.73 -18.31 18.60
N LEU A 40 -20.56 -17.17 19.29
CA LEU A 40 -21.63 -16.51 20.03
C LEU A 40 -22.53 -15.70 19.07
N PRO A 41 -23.88 -15.77 19.19
CA PRO A 41 -24.80 -15.23 18.18
C PRO A 41 -24.74 -13.71 17.90
N GLY A 42 -24.26 -12.89 18.85
CA GLY A 42 -24.22 -11.43 18.70
C GLY A 42 -22.99 -10.87 17.97
N THR A 43 -21.87 -11.59 18.01
CA THR A 43 -20.59 -11.15 17.41
C THR A 43 -20.60 -11.25 15.89
N LEU A 44 -21.38 -12.19 15.33
CA LEU A 44 -21.53 -12.36 13.88
C LEU A 44 -22.22 -11.18 13.20
N SER A 45 -23.24 -10.59 13.83
CA SER A 45 -23.97 -9.44 13.27
C SER A 45 -23.06 -8.23 13.15
N LEU A 46 -22.37 -7.87 14.26
CA LEU A 46 -21.49 -6.71 14.31
C LEU A 46 -20.28 -6.85 13.38
N LEU A 47 -19.72 -8.06 13.25
CA LEU A 47 -18.61 -8.30 12.33
C LEU A 47 -19.06 -8.26 10.87
N SER A 48 -20.25 -8.78 10.55
CA SER A 48 -20.82 -8.65 9.21
C SER A 48 -21.04 -7.18 8.85
N GLU A 49 -21.66 -6.41 9.74
CA GLU A 49 -21.88 -4.97 9.58
C GLU A 49 -20.56 -4.20 9.39
N ALA A 50 -19.52 -4.57 10.13
CA ALA A 50 -18.19 -3.99 9.97
C ALA A 50 -17.61 -4.23 8.56
N TYR A 51 -17.71 -5.45 8.04
CA TYR A 51 -17.27 -5.77 6.67
C TYR A 51 -18.15 -5.11 5.60
N ASP A 52 -19.46 -5.04 5.81
CA ASP A 52 -20.38 -4.37 4.89
C ASP A 52 -20.04 -2.88 4.80
N ARG A 53 -19.75 -2.24 5.95
CA ARG A 53 -19.26 -0.86 5.97
C ARG A 53 -17.93 -0.70 5.24
N CYS A 54 -17.01 -1.67 5.38
CA CYS A 54 -15.78 -1.66 4.59
C CYS A 54 -16.06 -1.74 3.08
N GLY A 55 -17.03 -2.57 2.68
CA GLY A 55 -17.48 -2.68 1.29
C GLY A 55 -18.09 -1.40 0.74
N GLU A 56 -18.92 -0.71 1.51
CA GLU A 56 -19.50 0.60 1.15
C GLU A 56 -18.41 1.65 0.89
N VAL A 57 -17.46 1.78 1.82
CA VAL A 57 -16.33 2.72 1.68
C VAL A 57 -15.49 2.37 0.44
N CYS A 58 -15.21 1.09 0.21
CA CYS A 58 -14.48 0.65 -0.97
C CYS A 58 -15.23 0.99 -2.28
N ALA A 59 -16.55 0.79 -2.31
CA ALA A 59 -17.39 1.10 -3.47
C ALA A 59 -17.46 2.60 -3.77
N GLU A 60 -17.47 3.43 -2.73
CA GLU A 60 -17.52 4.89 -2.83
C GLU A 60 -16.21 5.46 -3.38
N TYR A 61 -15.07 5.08 -2.80
CA TYR A 61 -13.78 5.73 -3.04
C TYR A 61 -12.88 5.04 -4.06
N ALA A 62 -13.09 3.75 -4.36
CA ALA A 62 -12.26 3.00 -5.31
C ALA A 62 -13.08 2.12 -6.26
N LYS A 63 -13.97 2.74 -7.03
CA LYS A 63 -14.92 2.06 -7.96
C LYS A 63 -14.31 0.93 -8.79
N THR A 64 -13.19 1.18 -9.48
CA THR A 64 -12.54 0.16 -10.34
C THR A 64 -11.98 -0.99 -9.51
N PHE A 65 -11.35 -0.69 -8.37
CA PHE A 65 -10.82 -1.69 -7.46
C PHE A 65 -11.95 -2.53 -6.86
N TYR A 66 -13.01 -1.88 -6.37
CA TYR A 66 -14.22 -2.52 -5.85
C TYR A 66 -14.81 -3.51 -6.86
N LEU A 67 -14.99 -3.09 -8.13
CA LEU A 67 -15.47 -3.98 -9.19
C LEU A 67 -14.54 -5.19 -9.38
N GLY A 68 -13.21 -4.99 -9.33
CA GLY A 68 -12.25 -6.09 -9.36
C GLY A 68 -12.41 -7.09 -8.21
N THR A 69 -12.69 -6.62 -7.00
CA THR A 69 -12.92 -7.50 -5.84
C THR A 69 -14.19 -8.34 -5.96
N LEU A 70 -15.14 -7.97 -6.84
CA LEU A 70 -16.35 -8.78 -7.09
C LEU A 70 -16.05 -10.10 -7.80
N LEU A 71 -14.85 -10.26 -8.35
CA LEU A 71 -14.38 -11.53 -8.94
C LEU A 71 -13.82 -12.50 -7.89
N MET A 72 -13.64 -12.06 -6.65
CA MET A 72 -13.14 -12.88 -5.54
C MET A 72 -14.28 -13.63 -4.85
N THR A 73 -13.92 -14.70 -4.12
CA THR A 73 -14.82 -15.34 -3.16
C THR A 73 -15.28 -14.34 -2.09
N PRO A 74 -16.49 -14.49 -1.52
CA PRO A 74 -17.02 -13.54 -0.54
C PRO A 74 -16.09 -13.29 0.66
N GLU A 75 -15.40 -14.33 1.13
CA GLU A 75 -14.47 -14.24 2.25
C GLU A 75 -13.26 -13.37 1.92
N ARG A 76 -12.55 -13.66 0.81
CA ARG A 76 -11.37 -12.89 0.38
C ARG A 76 -11.73 -11.46 0.03
N ARG A 77 -12.89 -11.25 -0.59
CA ARG A 77 -13.42 -9.92 -0.90
C ARG A 77 -13.55 -9.05 0.34
N ARG A 78 -14.21 -9.57 1.39
CA ARG A 78 -14.38 -8.88 2.67
C ARG A 78 -13.05 -8.52 3.33
N ALA A 79 -12.10 -9.46 3.33
CA ALA A 79 -10.75 -9.21 3.84
C ALA A 79 -10.00 -8.12 3.06
N ILE A 80 -10.08 -8.13 1.73
CA ILE A 80 -9.49 -7.08 0.88
C ILE A 80 -10.15 -5.71 1.15
N TRP A 81 -11.47 -5.65 1.37
CA TRP A 81 -12.13 -4.40 1.75
C TRP A 81 -11.65 -3.86 3.09
N ALA A 82 -11.46 -4.73 4.09
CA ALA A 82 -10.92 -4.31 5.40
C ALA A 82 -9.51 -3.74 5.28
N ILE A 83 -8.63 -4.39 4.49
CA ILE A 83 -7.28 -3.87 4.18
C ILE A 83 -7.38 -2.52 3.47
N TYR A 84 -8.18 -2.42 2.41
CA TYR A 84 -8.36 -1.17 1.67
C TYR A 84 -8.80 -0.01 2.57
N VAL A 85 -9.80 -0.26 3.43
CA VAL A 85 -10.30 0.78 4.34
C VAL A 85 -9.26 1.18 5.36
N TRP A 86 -8.46 0.26 5.88
CA TRP A 86 -7.35 0.62 6.75
C TRP A 86 -6.30 1.47 6.03
N CYS A 87 -5.92 1.11 4.80
CA CYS A 87 -5.01 1.89 3.96
C CYS A 87 -5.56 3.30 3.73
N ARG A 88 -6.84 3.41 3.35
CA ARG A 88 -7.52 4.69 3.11
C ARG A 88 -7.54 5.57 4.35
N ARG A 89 -7.89 5.02 5.52
CA ARG A 89 -7.87 5.76 6.79
C ARG A 89 -6.48 6.23 7.17
N THR A 90 -5.45 5.44 6.84
CA THR A 90 -4.04 5.78 7.07
C THR A 90 -3.61 6.95 6.18
N ASP A 91 -3.95 6.91 4.89
CA ASP A 91 -3.72 7.98 3.90
C ASP A 91 -4.43 9.30 4.28
N GLU A 92 -5.69 9.23 4.72
CA GLU A 92 -6.47 10.39 5.15
C GLU A 92 -5.87 11.14 6.35
N LEU A 93 -4.98 10.52 7.14
CA LEU A 93 -4.28 11.21 8.22
C LEU A 93 -3.38 12.33 7.70
N VAL A 94 -2.81 12.18 6.49
CA VAL A 94 -1.83 13.11 5.91
C VAL A 94 -2.31 13.81 4.64
N ASP A 95 -3.38 13.30 4.02
CA ASP A 95 -3.99 13.90 2.84
C ASP A 95 -5.43 14.42 3.07
N GLY A 96 -6.04 14.14 4.22
CA GLY A 96 -7.39 14.59 4.54
C GLY A 96 -7.50 16.10 4.88
N PRO A 97 -8.72 16.61 5.10
CA PRO A 97 -8.97 18.03 5.42
C PRO A 97 -8.20 18.55 6.65
N ASN A 98 -7.81 17.65 7.56
CA ASN A 98 -7.08 17.96 8.78
C ASN A 98 -5.57 17.67 8.67
N ALA A 99 -5.06 17.38 7.47
CA ALA A 99 -3.65 17.05 7.22
C ALA A 99 -2.68 18.12 7.73
N SER A 100 -3.03 19.40 7.65
CA SER A 100 -2.22 20.52 8.16
C SER A 100 -2.02 20.50 9.68
N HIS A 101 -2.84 19.73 10.41
CA HIS A 101 -2.81 19.63 11.86
C HIS A 101 -2.29 18.28 12.37
N ILE A 102 -1.95 17.35 11.47
CA ILE A 102 -1.42 16.05 11.87
C ILE A 102 -0.01 16.23 12.44
N THR A 103 0.28 15.48 13.49
CA THR A 103 1.59 15.52 14.16
C THR A 103 2.24 14.15 14.08
N PRO A 104 3.58 14.05 14.17
CA PRO A 104 4.25 12.76 14.30
C PRO A 104 3.67 11.89 15.42
N LYS A 105 3.27 12.52 16.54
CA LYS A 105 2.59 11.83 17.65
C LYS A 105 1.24 11.20 17.28
N ALA A 106 0.54 11.73 16.28
CA ALA A 106 -0.69 11.13 15.79
C ALA A 106 -0.41 9.83 15.03
N LEU A 107 0.67 9.79 14.23
CA LEU A 107 1.13 8.57 13.56
C LEU A 107 1.65 7.53 14.56
N ASP A 108 2.30 7.95 15.65
CA ASP A 108 2.71 7.02 16.72
C ASP A 108 1.50 6.38 17.42
N ARG A 109 0.43 7.15 17.66
CA ARG A 109 -0.84 6.60 18.16
C ARG A 109 -1.50 5.66 17.15
N TRP A 110 -1.43 5.98 15.86
CA TRP A 110 -1.95 5.13 14.80
C TRP A 110 -1.19 3.80 14.71
N GLU A 111 0.14 3.83 14.85
CA GLU A 111 0.96 2.61 14.92
C GLU A 111 0.64 1.79 16.17
N SER A 112 0.47 2.41 17.34
CA SER A 112 0.02 1.68 18.55
C SER A 112 -1.35 1.02 18.35
N ARG A 113 -2.27 1.71 17.67
CA ARG A 113 -3.60 1.18 17.34
C ARG A 113 -3.51 -0.01 16.38
N LEU A 114 -2.61 0.05 15.38
CA LEU A 114 -2.31 -1.08 14.51
C LEU A 114 -1.80 -2.30 15.31
N GLU A 115 -0.92 -2.10 16.29
CA GLU A 115 -0.48 -3.20 17.14
C GLU A 115 -1.62 -3.83 17.94
N ASP A 116 -2.56 -3.02 18.42
CA ASP A 116 -3.75 -3.51 19.13
C ASP A 116 -4.67 -4.32 18.21
N ILE A 117 -4.86 -3.91 16.95
CA ILE A 117 -5.60 -4.69 15.94
C ILE A 117 -5.01 -6.10 15.77
N PHE A 118 -3.68 -6.18 15.62
CA PHE A 118 -2.96 -7.46 15.47
C PHE A 118 -2.94 -8.30 16.75
N ARG A 119 -3.24 -7.71 17.91
CA ARG A 119 -3.43 -8.42 19.20
C ARG A 119 -4.89 -8.76 19.49
N GLY A 120 -5.82 -8.52 18.56
CA GLY A 120 -7.24 -8.81 18.76
C GLY A 120 -7.99 -7.77 19.60
N ARG A 121 -7.48 -6.53 19.68
CA ARG A 121 -8.06 -5.43 20.48
C ARG A 121 -8.48 -4.25 19.60
N PRO A 122 -9.51 -4.41 18.75
CA PRO A 122 -9.95 -3.33 17.86
C PRO A 122 -10.55 -2.16 18.66
N PHE A 123 -10.31 -0.93 18.19
CA PHE A 123 -10.87 0.28 18.82
C PHE A 123 -12.27 0.62 18.29
N ASP A 124 -12.55 0.34 17.01
CA ASP A 124 -13.85 0.55 16.38
C ASP A 124 -14.25 -0.60 15.44
N MET A 125 -15.38 -0.47 14.74
CA MET A 125 -15.90 -1.51 13.86
C MET A 125 -14.98 -1.80 12.65
N LEU A 126 -14.33 -0.77 12.09
CA LEU A 126 -13.45 -0.96 10.94
C LEU A 126 -12.15 -1.67 11.36
N ASP A 127 -11.67 -1.37 12.57
CA ASP A 127 -10.59 -2.13 13.19
C ASP A 127 -11.00 -3.57 13.48
N ALA A 128 -12.26 -3.83 13.86
CA ALA A 128 -12.74 -5.18 14.12
C ALA A 128 -12.74 -6.03 12.84
N ALA A 129 -13.12 -5.46 11.70
CA ALA A 129 -13.01 -6.13 10.40
C ALA A 129 -11.56 -6.48 10.05
N LEU A 130 -10.62 -5.55 10.25
CA LEU A 130 -9.20 -5.84 10.00
C LEU A 130 -8.63 -6.85 11.01
N SER A 131 -9.02 -6.76 12.29
CA SER A 131 -8.57 -7.67 13.35
C SER A 131 -9.00 -9.11 13.07
N ASP A 132 -10.26 -9.30 12.65
CA ASP A 132 -10.75 -10.60 12.17
C ASP A 132 -9.99 -11.05 10.90
N THR A 133 -9.76 -10.15 9.94
CA THR A 133 -8.99 -10.44 8.72
C THR A 133 -7.59 -10.97 9.02
N VAL A 134 -6.81 -10.28 9.87
CA VAL A 134 -5.43 -10.68 10.19
C VAL A 134 -5.36 -11.92 11.09
N SER A 135 -6.46 -12.29 11.74
CA SER A 135 -6.57 -13.56 12.48
C SER A 135 -6.85 -14.76 11.57
N ARG A 136 -7.58 -14.56 10.47
CA ARG A 136 -7.95 -15.62 9.51
C ARG A 136 -6.92 -15.79 8.41
N PHE A 137 -6.31 -14.68 7.99
CA PHE A 137 -5.37 -14.66 6.88
C PHE A 137 -3.94 -14.49 7.39
N PRO A 138 -2.98 -15.10 6.68
CA PRO A 138 -1.58 -15.09 7.09
C PRO A 138 -0.83 -13.76 6.85
N VAL A 139 -1.42 -12.65 7.23
CA VAL A 139 -0.93 -11.31 6.95
C VAL A 139 0.12 -10.90 8.00
N ASP A 140 1.30 -10.47 7.55
CA ASP A 140 2.33 -9.92 8.45
C ASP A 140 2.05 -8.44 8.76
N ILE A 141 2.46 -7.99 9.96
CA ILE A 141 2.27 -6.60 10.38
C ILE A 141 3.26 -5.64 9.68
N GLN A 142 4.40 -6.13 9.17
CA GLN A 142 5.46 -5.26 8.66
C GLN A 142 5.00 -4.34 7.51
N PRO A 143 4.28 -4.81 6.47
CA PRO A 143 3.79 -3.92 5.41
C PRO A 143 2.90 -2.78 5.93
N PHE A 144 2.14 -3.00 7.00
CA PHE A 144 1.30 -1.97 7.63
C PHE A 144 2.16 -0.92 8.33
N LYS A 145 3.17 -1.34 9.09
CA LYS A 145 4.14 -0.42 9.72
C LYS A 145 4.89 0.39 8.66
N ASP A 146 5.28 -0.25 7.58
CA ASP A 146 5.95 0.38 6.45
C ASP A 146 5.05 1.44 5.78
N MET A 147 3.75 1.17 5.61
CA MET A 147 2.84 2.20 5.10
C MET A 147 2.75 3.43 6.03
N ILE A 148 2.74 3.23 7.35
CA ILE A 148 2.79 4.33 8.32
C ILE A 148 4.09 5.13 8.19
N GLU A 149 5.22 4.47 7.89
CA GLU A 149 6.48 5.16 7.61
C GLU A 149 6.39 6.04 6.36
N GLY A 150 5.69 5.57 5.31
CA GLY A 150 5.34 6.40 4.15
C GLY A 150 4.60 7.68 4.55
N MET A 151 3.60 7.57 5.42
CA MET A 151 2.88 8.74 5.94
C MET A 151 3.79 9.69 6.74
N ARG A 152 4.78 9.16 7.48
CA ARG A 152 5.78 9.99 8.17
C ARG A 152 6.66 10.74 7.19
N MET A 153 6.99 10.15 6.03
CA MET A 153 7.71 10.83 4.96
C MET A 153 6.89 11.99 4.39
N ASP A 154 5.59 11.81 4.17
CA ASP A 154 4.69 12.85 3.65
C ASP A 154 4.60 14.10 4.53
N LEU A 155 4.85 13.98 5.84
CA LEU A 155 4.86 15.14 6.75
C LEU A 155 6.06 16.07 6.55
N ARG A 156 7.14 15.57 5.93
CA ARG A 156 8.45 16.25 5.93
C ARG A 156 9.03 16.43 4.53
N LYS A 157 8.68 15.53 3.61
CA LYS A 157 9.34 15.41 2.33
C LYS A 157 8.36 15.63 1.19
N SER A 158 8.75 16.52 0.28
CA SER A 158 7.95 16.95 -0.86
C SER A 158 8.76 17.02 -2.16
N ARG A 159 10.04 16.64 -2.09
CA ARG A 159 10.99 16.53 -3.20
C ARG A 159 11.85 15.29 -2.99
N TYR A 160 12.19 14.60 -4.09
CA TYR A 160 12.97 13.37 -4.07
C TYR A 160 14.24 13.58 -4.89
N LYS A 161 15.40 13.33 -4.27
CA LYS A 161 16.70 13.63 -4.89
C LYS A 161 16.91 12.85 -6.18
N ASN A 162 16.50 11.58 -6.18
CA ASN A 162 16.69 10.64 -7.27
C ASN A 162 15.58 9.58 -7.28
N PHE A 163 15.60 8.71 -8.30
CA PHE A 163 14.62 7.65 -8.41
C PHE A 163 14.70 6.62 -7.27
N ASP A 164 15.86 6.34 -6.68
CA ASP A 164 15.97 5.40 -5.55
C ASP A 164 15.15 5.89 -4.33
N GLU A 165 15.23 7.19 -4.02
CA GLU A 165 14.39 7.78 -2.97
C GLU A 165 12.89 7.76 -3.31
N LEU A 166 12.55 8.01 -4.58
CA LEU A 166 11.16 7.96 -5.05
C LEU A 166 10.61 6.53 -5.03
N TYR A 167 11.43 5.55 -5.43
CA TYR A 167 11.11 4.13 -5.37
C TYR A 167 10.77 3.70 -3.95
N LEU A 168 11.58 4.12 -2.96
CA LEU A 168 11.31 3.82 -1.55
C LEU A 168 9.98 4.41 -1.08
N TYR A 169 9.66 5.63 -1.51
CA TYR A 169 8.36 6.22 -1.23
C TYR A 169 7.22 5.43 -1.87
N CYS A 170 7.33 5.08 -3.16
CA CYS A 170 6.34 4.27 -3.86
C CYS A 170 6.15 2.89 -3.22
N TYR A 171 7.21 2.29 -2.71
CA TYR A 171 7.14 1.08 -1.89
C TYR A 171 6.23 1.33 -0.67
N TYR A 172 6.56 2.32 0.16
CA TYR A 172 5.85 2.56 1.40
C TYR A 172 4.35 2.84 1.20
N VAL A 173 4.00 3.71 0.25
CA VAL A 173 2.60 4.18 0.12
C VAL A 173 1.73 3.31 -0.80
N ALA A 174 2.32 2.39 -1.59
CA ALA A 174 1.56 1.56 -2.51
C ALA A 174 2.08 0.13 -2.68
N GLY A 175 3.40 -0.07 -2.71
CA GLY A 175 4.01 -1.41 -2.78
C GLY A 175 3.60 -2.29 -1.60
N THR A 176 3.55 -1.72 -0.40
CA THR A 176 3.09 -2.37 0.84
C THR A 176 1.67 -2.93 0.69
N VAL A 177 0.76 -2.24 0.00
CA VAL A 177 -0.63 -2.71 -0.24
C VAL A 177 -0.64 -4.02 -1.03
N GLY A 178 0.25 -4.16 -1.99
CA GLY A 178 0.46 -5.43 -2.70
C GLY A 178 0.89 -6.55 -1.75
N LEU A 179 1.84 -6.27 -0.87
CA LEU A 179 2.33 -7.25 0.13
C LEU A 179 1.26 -7.64 1.16
N MET A 180 0.38 -6.72 1.56
CA MET A 180 -0.77 -7.01 2.42
C MET A 180 -1.80 -7.91 1.73
N SER A 181 -1.95 -7.77 0.41
CA SER A 181 -3.03 -8.41 -0.35
C SER A 181 -2.71 -9.84 -0.78
N VAL A 182 -1.44 -10.16 -1.05
CA VAL A 182 -1.02 -11.51 -1.52
C VAL A 182 -1.47 -12.63 -0.57
N PRO A 183 -1.30 -12.56 0.77
CA PRO A 183 -1.77 -13.59 1.69
C PRO A 183 -3.29 -13.83 1.64
N VAL A 184 -4.07 -12.79 1.33
CA VAL A 184 -5.54 -12.86 1.25
C VAL A 184 -5.98 -13.42 -0.10
N MET A 185 -5.38 -12.95 -1.19
CA MET A 185 -5.66 -13.45 -2.54
C MET A 185 -5.26 -14.93 -2.69
N GLY A 186 -4.19 -15.33 -2.01
CA GLY A 186 -3.60 -16.66 -2.09
C GLY A 186 -2.79 -16.87 -3.37
N ILE A 187 -2.02 -17.94 -3.38
CA ILE A 187 -1.22 -18.38 -4.53
C ILE A 187 -1.80 -19.73 -4.98
N ALA A 188 -2.16 -19.82 -6.26
CA ALA A 188 -2.76 -21.03 -6.82
C ALA A 188 -1.77 -22.21 -6.73
N PRO A 189 -2.14 -23.37 -6.15
CA PRO A 189 -1.22 -24.50 -5.97
C PRO A 189 -0.58 -25.01 -7.27
N GLU A 190 -1.29 -24.89 -8.39
CA GLU A 190 -0.86 -25.31 -9.72
C GLU A 190 0.09 -24.33 -10.42
N THR A 191 0.31 -23.14 -9.84
CA THR A 191 1.18 -22.13 -10.45
C THR A 191 2.63 -22.60 -10.51
N GLN A 192 3.31 -22.25 -11.61
CA GLN A 192 4.75 -22.46 -11.74
C GLN A 192 5.57 -21.29 -11.14
N ALA A 193 4.89 -20.20 -10.75
CA ALA A 193 5.53 -19.05 -10.12
C ALA A 193 6.02 -19.40 -8.72
N THR A 194 7.22 -18.96 -8.35
CA THR A 194 7.68 -19.06 -6.96
C THR A 194 6.91 -18.06 -6.08
N THR A 195 6.72 -18.37 -4.81
CA THR A 195 6.12 -17.42 -3.84
C THR A 195 6.81 -16.05 -3.90
N GLU A 196 8.14 -16.04 -3.94
CA GLU A 196 8.94 -14.81 -4.08
C GLU A 196 8.59 -14.01 -5.35
N SER A 197 8.48 -14.67 -6.51
CA SER A 197 8.11 -14.00 -7.76
C SER A 197 6.71 -13.38 -7.71
N VAL A 198 5.76 -14.02 -7.01
CA VAL A 198 4.41 -13.48 -6.81
C VAL A 198 4.43 -12.23 -5.93
N TYR A 199 5.18 -12.24 -4.82
CA TYR A 199 5.34 -11.04 -3.98
C TYR A 199 6.06 -9.91 -4.72
N ASN A 200 7.10 -10.21 -5.51
CA ASN A 200 7.76 -9.22 -6.36
C ASN A 200 6.82 -8.63 -7.40
N ALA A 201 5.96 -9.44 -8.04
CA ALA A 201 4.97 -8.95 -8.99
C ALA A 201 3.92 -8.06 -8.32
N ALA A 202 3.44 -8.43 -7.12
CA ALA A 202 2.50 -7.61 -6.36
C ALA A 202 3.11 -6.26 -5.93
N LEU A 203 4.37 -6.28 -5.50
CA LEU A 203 5.15 -5.08 -5.20
C LEU A 203 5.30 -4.19 -6.44
N ALA A 204 5.71 -4.78 -7.57
CA ALA A 204 5.91 -4.06 -8.83
C ALA A 204 4.62 -3.38 -9.30
N LEU A 205 3.48 -4.07 -9.22
CA LEU A 205 2.18 -3.51 -9.55
C LEU A 205 1.82 -2.32 -8.65
N GLY A 206 2.10 -2.40 -7.34
CA GLY A 206 1.91 -1.28 -6.41
C GLY A 206 2.76 -0.07 -6.78
N ILE A 207 4.03 -0.28 -7.10
CA ILE A 207 4.94 0.78 -7.56
C ILE A 207 4.47 1.38 -8.88
N ALA A 208 4.05 0.55 -9.85
CA ALA A 208 3.54 0.99 -11.15
C ALA A 208 2.33 1.91 -11.00
N ASN A 209 1.39 1.53 -10.12
CA ASN A 209 0.20 2.32 -9.83
C ASN A 209 0.56 3.65 -9.15
N GLN A 210 1.51 3.67 -8.22
CA GLN A 210 1.90 4.91 -7.56
C GLN A 210 2.66 5.86 -8.48
N LEU A 211 3.55 5.34 -9.32
CA LEU A 211 4.18 6.13 -10.37
C LEU A 211 3.11 6.69 -11.33
N THR A 212 2.08 5.90 -11.66
CA THR A 212 0.98 6.37 -12.49
C THR A 212 0.19 7.50 -11.82
N ASN A 213 -0.10 7.41 -10.51
CA ASN A 213 -0.72 8.50 -9.75
C ASN A 213 0.13 9.77 -9.79
N ILE A 214 1.43 9.67 -9.47
CA ILE A 214 2.37 10.81 -9.52
C ILE A 214 2.38 11.46 -10.91
N LEU A 215 2.41 10.67 -11.99
CA LEU A 215 2.47 11.19 -13.35
C LEU A 215 1.14 11.80 -13.83
N ARG A 216 0.01 11.31 -13.31
CA ARG A 216 -1.32 11.85 -13.59
C ARG A 216 -1.55 13.18 -12.85
N ASP A 217 -1.06 13.27 -11.61
CA ASP A 217 -1.47 14.29 -10.65
C ASP A 217 -0.43 15.42 -10.45
N VAL A 218 0.64 15.45 -11.27
CA VAL A 218 1.72 16.47 -11.23
C VAL A 218 1.19 17.90 -10.99
N GLY A 219 0.18 18.32 -11.75
CA GLY A 219 -0.36 19.68 -11.65
C GLY A 219 -1.13 19.94 -10.34
N GLU A 220 -1.77 18.92 -9.77
CA GLU A 220 -2.45 19.01 -8.48
C GLU A 220 -1.44 19.06 -7.33
N ASP A 221 -0.45 18.18 -7.38
CA ASP A 221 0.65 18.16 -6.42
C ASP A 221 1.42 19.48 -6.42
N ALA A 222 1.69 20.04 -7.61
CA ALA A 222 2.34 21.33 -7.77
C ALA A 222 1.58 22.47 -7.07
N ARG A 223 0.23 22.49 -7.14
CA ARG A 223 -0.60 23.48 -6.43
C ARG A 223 -0.53 23.33 -4.90
N ARG A 224 -0.23 22.13 -4.42
CA ARG A 224 0.03 21.83 -3.00
C ARG A 224 1.50 22.05 -2.62
N GLY A 225 2.32 22.56 -3.55
CA GLY A 225 3.74 22.79 -3.35
C GLY A 225 4.57 21.51 -3.27
N ARG A 226 4.10 20.40 -3.86
CA ARG A 226 4.78 19.10 -3.90
C ARG A 226 5.30 18.79 -5.31
N VAL A 227 6.50 18.20 -5.40
CA VAL A 227 7.09 17.72 -6.66
C VAL A 227 7.74 16.35 -6.40
N TYR A 228 7.02 15.28 -6.72
CA TYR A 228 7.50 13.91 -6.51
C TYR A 228 8.55 13.46 -7.52
N LEU A 229 8.59 14.09 -8.68
CA LEU A 229 9.49 13.74 -9.78
C LEU A 229 10.97 13.82 -9.34
N PRO A 230 11.83 12.87 -9.75
CA PRO A 230 13.23 12.85 -9.33
C PRO A 230 13.98 14.12 -9.75
N GLN A 231 14.57 14.81 -8.78
CA GLN A 231 15.15 16.14 -8.95
C GLN A 231 16.42 16.12 -9.82
N ASP A 232 17.23 15.07 -9.69
CA ASP A 232 18.39 14.83 -10.57
C ASP A 232 17.99 14.65 -12.03
N GLU A 233 16.90 13.94 -12.31
CA GLU A 233 16.41 13.70 -13.66
C GLU A 233 15.71 14.94 -14.25
N LEU A 234 15.01 15.73 -13.44
CA LEU A 234 14.51 17.04 -13.85
C LEU A 234 15.67 17.95 -14.27
N ALA A 235 16.72 18.03 -13.44
CA ALA A 235 17.91 18.82 -13.74
C ALA A 235 18.61 18.34 -15.03
N GLN A 236 18.75 17.02 -15.23
CA GLN A 236 19.31 16.44 -16.47
C GLN A 236 18.49 16.80 -17.71
N ALA A 237 17.16 16.90 -17.58
CA ALA A 237 16.27 17.36 -18.65
C ALA A 237 16.26 18.90 -18.83
N GLY A 238 17.00 19.63 -17.99
CA GLY A 238 17.01 21.09 -17.97
C GLY A 238 15.66 21.68 -17.53
N LEU A 239 15.03 21.03 -16.56
CA LEU A 239 13.80 21.43 -15.89
C LEU A 239 14.07 21.71 -14.41
N SER A 240 13.23 22.56 -13.82
CA SER A 240 13.27 22.98 -12.42
C SER A 240 11.88 22.91 -11.78
N ASP A 241 11.80 23.03 -10.45
CA ASP A 241 10.53 23.14 -9.73
C ASP A 241 9.70 24.32 -10.27
N GLU A 242 10.33 25.43 -10.65
CA GLU A 242 9.67 26.59 -11.25
C GLU A 242 8.97 26.25 -12.57
N ASP A 243 9.57 25.39 -13.40
CA ASP A 243 8.94 24.92 -14.65
C ASP A 243 7.68 24.10 -14.36
N ILE A 244 7.71 23.28 -13.29
CA ILE A 244 6.57 22.47 -12.85
C ILE A 244 5.45 23.39 -12.34
N PHE A 245 5.78 24.35 -11.49
CA PHE A 245 4.81 25.31 -10.94
C PHE A 245 4.23 26.24 -12.01
N ALA A 246 4.99 26.56 -13.05
CA ALA A 246 4.51 27.36 -14.18
C ALA A 246 3.47 26.61 -15.04
N GLY A 247 3.38 25.29 -14.95
CA GLY A 247 2.38 24.48 -15.65
C GLY A 247 2.50 24.50 -17.18
N LYS A 248 3.69 24.81 -17.72
CA LYS A 248 3.92 24.92 -19.17
C LYS A 248 4.40 23.61 -19.79
N VAL A 249 3.62 23.09 -20.72
CA VAL A 249 3.94 21.85 -21.46
C VAL A 249 4.92 22.14 -22.61
N THR A 250 6.22 22.14 -22.30
CA THR A 250 7.31 22.29 -23.29
C THR A 250 7.71 20.96 -23.93
N ASP A 251 8.54 20.98 -24.99
CA ASP A 251 9.06 19.75 -25.59
C ASP A 251 10.04 19.00 -24.68
N LYS A 252 10.80 19.75 -23.85
CA LYS A 252 11.64 19.17 -22.79
C LYS A 252 10.77 18.39 -21.80
N TRP A 253 9.68 19.00 -21.34
CA TRP A 253 8.69 18.36 -20.46
C TRP A 253 8.10 17.10 -21.08
N ARG A 254 7.66 17.16 -22.35
CA ARG A 254 7.14 15.99 -23.07
C ARG A 254 8.16 14.85 -23.16
N SER A 255 9.43 15.18 -23.43
CA SER A 255 10.52 14.20 -23.45
C SER A 255 10.74 13.58 -22.08
N PHE A 256 10.83 14.39 -21.03
CA PHE A 256 10.97 13.93 -19.65
C PHE A 256 9.83 12.98 -19.25
N MET A 257 8.57 13.38 -19.48
CA MET A 257 7.41 12.57 -19.14
C MET A 257 7.36 11.23 -19.90
N LYS A 258 7.80 11.18 -21.16
CA LYS A 258 7.91 9.91 -21.90
C LYS A 258 8.85 8.91 -21.21
N HIS A 259 9.96 9.39 -20.64
CA HIS A 259 10.88 8.53 -19.90
C HIS A 259 10.25 8.00 -18.61
N GLN A 260 9.55 8.86 -17.85
CA GLN A 260 8.86 8.44 -16.64
C GLN A 260 7.71 7.46 -16.91
N ILE A 261 6.93 7.69 -17.97
CA ILE A 261 5.87 6.77 -18.41
C ILE A 261 6.47 5.42 -18.81
N LYS A 262 7.59 5.41 -19.55
CA LYS A 262 8.29 4.18 -19.90
C LYS A 262 8.73 3.42 -18.64
N ARG A 263 9.26 4.12 -17.64
CA ARG A 263 9.64 3.53 -16.35
C ARG A 263 8.45 2.90 -15.64
N ALA A 264 7.33 3.61 -15.50
CA ALA A 264 6.12 3.05 -14.87
C ALA A 264 5.63 1.78 -15.60
N ARG A 265 5.70 1.77 -16.93
CA ARG A 265 5.36 0.60 -17.76
C ARG A 265 6.29 -0.59 -17.59
N MET A 266 7.53 -0.41 -17.13
CA MET A 266 8.44 -1.54 -16.86
C MET A 266 8.08 -2.29 -15.58
N PHE A 267 7.23 -1.71 -14.72
CA PHE A 267 6.72 -2.36 -13.51
C PHE A 267 5.37 -3.07 -13.70
N PHE A 268 4.67 -2.83 -14.82
CA PHE A 268 3.48 -3.58 -15.23
C PHE A 268 3.87 -4.86 -15.96
#